data_AF-K8GQU4-F1
#
_entry.id   AF-K8GQU4-F1
#
_cell.length_a   1.000
_cell.length_b   1.000
_cell.length_c   1.000
_cell.angle_alpha   90.00
_cell.angle_beta   90.00
_cell.angle_gamma   90.00
#
_symmetry.space_group_name_H-M   'P 1'
#
loop_
_entity.id
_entity.type
_entity.pdbx_description
1 polymer ?
#
loop_
_entity_poly.entity_id
_entity_poly.type
_entity_poly.pdbx_seq_one_letter_code
_entity_poly.pdbx_strand_id
1 'polypeptide(L)' 'MESLLSSVDSQVVLLIAAIAIAVLLLRLFFRILNVGLGIILTIVAIFLVLQYGFGITPRELWFEISHLPQDLVRLVKSFG' A
#
# COMPACT_ATOMS: atom_id res chain seq x y z
N MET A 1 -29.98 -41.04 -24.24
CA MET A 1 -28.71 -40.84 -23.48
C MET A 1 -28.04 -39.53 -23.88
N GLU A 2 -28.28 -38.98 -25.08
CA GLU A 2 -27.74 -37.69 -25.51
C GLU A 2 -28.10 -36.47 -24.65
N SER A 3 -29.30 -36.42 -24.03
CA SER A 3 -29.72 -35.28 -23.20
C SER A 3 -28.93 -35.13 -21.89
N LEU A 4 -28.35 -36.23 -21.39
CA LEU A 4 -27.49 -36.20 -20.21
C LEU A 4 -26.09 -35.70 -20.57
N LEU A 5 -25.60 -36.01 -21.77
CA LEU A 5 -24.29 -35.56 -22.25
C LEU A 5 -24.29 -34.05 -22.53
N SER A 6 -25.36 -33.50 -23.12
CA SER A 6 -25.49 -32.06 -23.36
C SER A 6 -25.62 -31.22 -22.09
N SER A 7 -26.24 -31.78 -21.04
CA SER A 7 -26.32 -31.15 -19.72
C SER A 7 -24.96 -31.03 -19.06
N VAL A 8 -24.15 -32.09 -19.16
CA VAL A 8 -22.80 -32.14 -18.57
C VAL A 8 -21.87 -31.14 -19.26
N ASP A 9 -21.92 -31.01 -20.59
CA ASP A 9 -21.11 -30.02 -21.32
C ASP A 9 -21.41 -28.58 -20.89
N SER A 10 -22.69 -28.22 -20.75
CA SER A 10 -23.10 -26.88 -20.30
C SER A 10 -22.59 -26.58 -18.89
N GLN A 11 -22.66 -27.55 -17.97
CA GLN A 11 -22.17 -27.42 -16.61
C GLN A 11 -20.66 -27.25 -16.54
N VAL A 12 -19.91 -28.02 -17.34
CA VAL A 12 -18.45 -27.90 -17.41
C VAL A 12 -18.04 -26.52 -17.93
N VAL A 13 -18.72 -26.02 -18.98
CA VAL A 13 -18.48 -24.68 -19.53
C VAL A 13 -18.75 -23.60 -18.48
N LEU A 14 -19.87 -23.68 -17.75
CA LEU A 14 -20.18 -22.75 -16.67
C LEU A 14 -19.15 -22.78 -15.54
N LEU A 15 -18.67 -23.97 -15.18
CA LEU A 15 -17.67 -24.16 -14.13
C LEU A 15 -16.32 -23.52 -14.53
N ILE A 16 -15.90 -23.73 -15.78
CA ILE A 16 -14.69 -23.10 -16.33
C ILE A 16 -14.84 -21.58 -16.37
N ALA A 17 -15.99 -21.06 -16.83
CA ALA A 17 -16.26 -19.63 -16.86
C ALA A 17 -16.24 -19.01 -15.45
N ALA A 18 -16.84 -19.68 -14.48
CA ALA A 18 -16.84 -19.24 -13.09
C ALA A 18 -15.42 -19.21 -12.49
N ILE A 19 -14.61 -20.24 -12.74
CA ILE A 19 -13.20 -20.27 -12.32
C ILE A 19 -12.42 -19.13 -12.96
N ALA A 20 -12.60 -18.89 -14.27
CA ALA A 20 -11.92 -17.82 -14.97
C ALA A 20 -12.23 -16.45 -14.36
N ILE A 21 -13.51 -16.17 -14.08
CA ILE A 21 -13.95 -14.92 -13.44
C ILE A 21 -13.39 -14.82 -12.02
N ALA A 22 -13.45 -15.89 -11.23
CA ALA A 22 -12.91 -15.90 -9.87
C ALA A 22 -11.40 -15.60 -9.84
N VAL A 23 -10.63 -16.18 -10.77
CA VAL A 23 -9.19 -15.90 -10.91
C VAL A 23 -8.92 -14.45 -11.31
N LEU A 24 -9.73 -13.89 -12.21
CA LEU A 24 -9.60 -12.48 -12.59
C LEU A 24 -9.87 -11.54 -11.43
N LEU A 25 -10.92 -11.80 -10.64
CA LEU A 25 -11.24 -11.04 -9.43
C LEU A 25 -10.14 -11.16 -8.38
N LEU A 26 -9.62 -12.37 -8.17
CA LEU A 26 -8.53 -12.61 -7.23
C LEU A 26 -7.26 -11.84 -7.64
N ARG A 27 -6.91 -11.85 -8.93
CA ARG A 27 -5.78 -11.06 -9.45
C ARG A 27 -5.98 -9.57 -9.27
N LEU A 28 -7.20 -9.06 -9.50
CA LEU A 28 -7.52 -7.66 -9.30
C LEU A 28 -7.40 -7.28 -7.81
N PHE A 29 -7.90 -8.12 -6.92
CA PHE A 29 -7.79 -7.94 -5.47
C PHE A 29 -6.32 -7.85 -5.03
N PHE A 30 -5.48 -8.81 -5.43
CA PHE A 30 -4.05 -8.75 -5.13
C PHE A 30 -3.34 -7.56 -5.76
N ARG A 31 -3.75 -7.13 -6.95
CA ARG A 31 -3.20 -5.91 -7.58
C ARG A 31 -3.48 -4.67 -6.73
N ILE A 32 -4.71 -4.52 -6.24
CA ILE A 32 -5.10 -3.40 -5.37
C ILE A 32 -4.31 -3.45 -4.06
N LEU A 33 -4.21 -4.63 -3.44
CA LEU A 33 -3.41 -4.80 -2.23
C LEU A 33 -1.94 -4.45 -2.45
N ASN A 34 -1.32 -4.91 -3.53
CA ASN A 34 0.09 -4.64 -3.81
C ASN A 34 0.38 -3.14 -4.02
N VAL A 35 -0.53 -2.40 -4.65
CA VAL A 35 -0.39 -0.95 -4.80
C VAL A 35 -0.41 -0.24 -3.44
N GLY A 36 -1.27 -0.69 -2.52
CA GLY A 36 -1.32 -0.14 -1.15
C GLY A 36 -0.13 -0.58 -0.28
N LEU A 37 0.25 -1.85 -0.36
CA LEU A 37 1.32 -2.44 0.44
C LEU A 37 2.68 -1.81 0.13
N GLY A 38 2.98 -1.50 -1.14
CA GLY A 38 4.25 -0.86 -1.50
C GLY A 38 4.44 0.49 -0.80
N ILE A 39 3.39 1.32 -0.74
CA ILE A 39 3.42 2.63 -0.07
C ILE A 39 3.60 2.42 1.44
N ILE A 40 2.81 1.55 2.05
CA ILE A 40 2.86 1.29 3.50
C ILE A 40 4.24 0.73 3.89
N LEU A 41 4.76 -0.24 3.16
CA LEU A 41 6.09 -0.83 3.40
C LEU A 41 7.20 0.21 3.25
N THR A 42 7.09 1.12 2.27
CA THR A 42 8.06 2.20 2.09
C THR A 42 8.04 3.16 3.28
N ILE A 43 6.84 3.57 3.74
CA ILE A 43 6.69 4.42 4.93
C ILE A 43 7.27 3.74 6.17
N VAL A 44 6.96 2.45 6.36
CA VAL A 44 7.49 1.66 7.48
C VAL A 44 9.02 1.56 7.38
N ALA A 45 9.58 1.33 6.20
CA ALA A 45 11.02 1.28 5.99
C ALA A 45 11.68 2.62 6.35
N ILE A 46 11.11 3.75 5.93
CA ILE A 46 11.60 5.09 6.30
C ILE A 46 11.53 5.28 7.83
N PHE A 47 10.43 4.89 8.47
CA PHE A 47 10.29 4.92 9.93
C PHE A 47 11.38 4.12 10.62
N LEU A 48 11.66 2.90 10.15
CA LEU A 48 12.71 2.05 10.70
C LEU A 48 14.10 2.67 10.50
N VAL A 49 14.38 3.24 9.32
CA VAL A 49 15.67 3.91 9.07
C VAL A 49 15.86 5.11 10.00
N LEU A 50 14.82 5.93 10.20
CA LEU A 50 14.90 7.06 11.12
C LEU A 50 15.10 6.60 12.57
N GLN A 51 14.32 5.61 13.00
CA GLN A 51 14.36 5.14 14.38
C GLN A 51 15.65 4.38 14.72
N TYR A 52 16.09 3.47 13.85
CA TYR A 52 17.27 2.62 14.10
C TYR A 52 18.57 3.23 13.59
N GLY A 53 18.53 3.98 12.48
CA GLY A 53 19.71 4.61 11.89
C GLY A 53 20.07 5.94 12.55
N PHE A 54 19.06 6.76 12.87
CA PHE A 54 19.27 8.10 13.44
C PHE A 54 18.85 8.22 14.90
N GLY A 55 18.22 7.19 15.49
CA GLY A 55 17.79 7.22 16.89
C GLY A 55 16.63 8.19 17.18
N ILE A 56 15.98 8.71 16.14
CA ILE A 56 14.94 9.74 16.23
C ILE A 56 13.61 9.23 15.70
N THR A 57 12.53 9.65 16.36
CA THR A 57 11.18 9.31 15.96
C THR A 57 10.69 10.32 14.91
N PRO A 58 9.95 9.90 13.87
CA PRO A 58 9.41 10.85 12.88
C PRO A 58 8.54 11.96 13.49
N ARG A 59 7.89 11.68 14.64
CA ARG A 59 7.15 12.68 15.42
C ARG A 59 8.05 13.78 16.00
N GLU A 60 9.24 13.41 16.48
CA GLU A 60 10.23 14.36 17.02
C GLU A 60 10.79 15.21 15.88
N LEU A 61 11.14 14.58 14.75
CA LEU A 61 11.55 15.27 13.53
C LEU A 61 10.50 16.28 13.06
N TRP A 62 9.24 15.88 13.01
CA TRP A 62 8.16 16.78 12.60
C TRP A 62 7.94 17.92 13.58
N PHE A 63 8.03 17.63 14.89
CA PHE A 63 7.95 18.63 15.94
C PHE A 63 9.06 19.68 15.78
N GLU A 64 10.30 19.25 15.58
CA GLU A 64 11.45 20.14 15.42
C GLU A 64 11.35 20.96 14.12
N ILE A 65 11.00 20.33 13.00
CA ILE A 65 10.77 20.99 11.70
C ILE A 65 9.70 22.09 11.80
N SER A 66 8.63 21.87 12.56
CA SER A 66 7.58 22.87 12.73
C SER A 66 8.02 24.10 13.54
N HIS A 67 9.08 23.99 14.33
CA HIS A 67 9.64 25.09 15.12
C HIS A 67 10.80 25.80 14.42
N LEU A 68 11.46 25.15 13.44
CA LEU A 68 12.53 25.76 12.63
C LEU A 68 12.19 27.14 12.05
N PRO A 69 10.98 27.42 11.52
CA PRO A 69 10.65 28.76 11.00
C PRO A 69 10.77 29.85 12.07
N GLN A 70 10.39 29.55 13.32
CA GLN A 70 10.49 30.50 14.42
C GLN A 70 11.95 30.74 14.83
N ASP A 71 12.75 29.67 14.84
CA ASP A 71 14.18 29.76 15.15
C ASP A 71 14.93 30.55 14.09
N LEU A 72 14.60 30.37 12.81
CA LEU A 72 15.15 31.16 11.70
C LEU A 72 14.80 32.65 11.84
N VAL A 73 13.57 32.99 12.20
CA VAL A 73 13.15 34.39 12.42
C VAL A 73 13.89 35.01 13.60
N ARG A 74 14.10 34.27 14.69
CA ARG A 74 14.88 34.73 15.84
C ARG A 74 16.35 34.95 15.48
N LEU A 75 16.92 34.03 14.69
CA LEU A 75 18.31 34.10 14.26
C LEU A 75 18.53 35.33 13.38
N VAL A 76 17.69 35.57 12.37
CA VAL A 76 17.75 36.78 11.53
C VAL A 76 17.61 38.07 12.35
N LYS A 77 16.72 38.10 13.34
CA LYS A 77 16.57 39.25 14.26
C LYS A 77 17.77 39.48 15.18
N SER A 78 18.60 38.46 15.43
CA SER A 78 19.81 38.61 16.24
C SER A 78 21.01 39.13 15.46
N PHE A 79 20.97 39.03 14.12
CA PHE A 79 22.03 39.48 13.21
C PHE A 79 21.76 40.86 12.58
N GLY A 80 20.60 41.46 12.80
CA GLY A 80 20.23 42.81 12.33
C GLY A 80 20.07 43.78 13.49
#